data_AF-A0AAC8YSA6-F1
#
_entry.id   AF-A0AAC8YSA6-F1
#
_cell.length_a   1.000
_cell.length_b   1.000
_cell.length_c   1.000
_cell.angle_alpha   90.00
_cell.angle_beta   90.00
_cell.angle_gamma   90.00
#
_symmetry.space_group_name_H-M   'P 1'
#
loop_
_entity.id
_entity.type
_entity.pdbx_description
1 polymer ?
#
loop_
_entity_poly.entity_id
_entity_poly.type
_entity_poly.pdbx_seq_one_letter_code
_entity_poly.pdbx_strand_id
1 'polypeptide(L)'
;MKLSQPFFMDVVYDPIAGTFTMSKGSWKNTYPISDLPKWLDFYRTQQVMFPRYASHYQDSVDALEKLTADLQANGSTHDAKR
;
A
#
# COMPACT_ATOMS: atom_id res chain seq x y z
N MET A 1 21.15 18.92 9.08
CA MET A 1 20.12 18.07 9.71
C MET A 1 19.56 17.13 8.64
N LYS A 2 19.89 15.83 8.68
CA LYS A 2 19.17 14.84 7.87
C LYS A 2 17.88 14.54 8.63
N LEU A 3 16.72 14.87 8.06
CA LEU A 3 15.45 14.36 8.57
C LEU A 3 15.58 12.83 8.55
N SER A 4 15.67 12.22 9.73
CA SER A 4 15.41 10.78 9.87
C SER A 4 13.96 10.61 9.45
N GLN A 5 13.74 10.15 8.22
CA GLN A 5 12.40 9.84 7.77
C GLN A 5 11.79 8.89 8.81
N PRO A 6 10.57 9.16 9.28
CA PRO A 6 9.92 8.24 10.20
C PRO A 6 9.80 6.86 9.52
N PHE A 7 9.94 5.80 10.30
CA PHE A 7 9.81 4.40 9.86
C PHE A 7 8.35 4.06 9.49
N PHE A 8 7.65 4.91 8.74
CA PHE A 8 6.32 4.62 8.24
C PHE A 8 6.40 3.77 6.97
N MET A 9 5.33 3.04 6.68
CA MET A 9 5.21 2.33 5.41
C MET A 9 5.02 3.34 4.28
N ASP A 10 5.84 3.24 3.24
CA ASP A 10 5.66 3.94 1.98
C ASP A 10 5.29 2.96 0.87
N VAL A 11 4.33 3.35 0.03
CA VAL A 11 3.84 2.55 -1.10
C VAL A 11 3.86 3.40 -2.36
N VAL A 12 4.67 3.00 -3.33
CA VAL A 12 4.82 3.69 -4.63
C VAL A 12 4.35 2.78 -5.75
N TYR A 13 3.47 3.30 -6.62
CA TYR A 13 2.97 2.60 -7.80
C TYR A 13 3.72 3.03 -9.07
N ASP A 14 4.18 2.05 -9.85
CA ASP A 14 4.71 2.23 -11.19
C ASP A 14 3.65 1.76 -12.21
N PRO A 15 2.97 2.69 -12.90
CA PRO A 15 1.93 2.36 -13.87
C PRO A 15 2.47 1.77 -15.17
N ILE A 16 3.75 1.98 -15.50
CA ILE A 16 4.37 1.45 -16.71
C ILE A 16 4.70 -0.03 -16.50
N ALA A 17 5.28 -0.37 -15.34
CA ALA A 17 5.59 -1.75 -14.98
C ALA A 17 4.37 -2.52 -14.46
N GLY A 18 3.30 -1.84 -14.03
CA GLY A 18 2.14 -2.48 -13.40
C GLY A 18 2.50 -3.10 -12.04
N THR A 19 3.35 -2.42 -11.26
CA THR A 19 3.85 -2.91 -9.98
C THR A 19 3.72 -1.85 -8.90
N PHE A 20 3.64 -2.27 -7.64
CA PHE A 20 3.80 -1.38 -6.51
C PHE A 20 4.97 -1.85 -5.64
N THR A 21 5.62 -0.89 -4.99
CA THR A 21 6.75 -1.12 -4.11
C THR A 21 6.37 -0.68 -2.71
N MET A 22 6.53 -1.57 -1.75
CA MET A 22 6.39 -1.29 -0.31
C MET A 22 7.78 -1.07 0.28
N SER A 23 7.95 -0.05 1.13
CA SER A 23 9.21 0.19 1.82
C SER A 23 9.02 0.73 3.25
N LYS A 24 9.93 0.33 4.15
CA LYS A 24 9.96 0.75 5.56
C LYS A 24 11.40 0.72 6.06
N GLY A 25 12.03 1.89 6.20
CA GLY A 25 13.46 1.97 6.51
C GLY A 25 14.31 1.30 5.42
N SER A 26 15.18 0.36 5.81
CA SER A 26 16.02 -0.39 4.85
C SER A 26 15.28 -1.53 4.13
N TRP A 27 14.07 -1.90 4.58
CA TRP A 27 13.28 -2.94 3.93
C TRP A 27 12.52 -2.37 2.74
N LYS A 28 12.57 -3.07 1.60
CA LYS A 28 11.87 -2.72 0.37
C LYS A 28 11.57 -3.98 -0.43
N ASN A 29 10.34 -4.13 -0.91
CA ASN A 29 9.93 -5.18 -1.83
C ASN A 29 8.94 -4.65 -2.89
N THR A 30 8.92 -5.28 -4.06
CA THR A 30 8.10 -4.89 -5.21
C THR A 30 7.20 -6.06 -5.62
N TYR A 31 5.94 -5.77 -5.91
CA TYR A 31 4.89 -6.75 -6.19
C TYR A 31 4.06 -6.31 -7.40
N PRO A 32 3.45 -7.25 -8.16
CA PRO A 32 2.52 -6.89 -9.23
C PRO A 32 1.28 -6.21 -8.65
N ILE A 33 0.67 -5.28 -9.39
CA ILE A 33 -0.51 -4.56 -8.91
C ILE A 33 -1.73 -5.46 -8.67
N SER A 34 -1.80 -6.59 -9.38
CA SER A 34 -2.79 -7.64 -9.16
C SER A 34 -2.77 -8.23 -7.74
N ASP A 35 -1.62 -8.15 -7.05
CA ASP A 35 -1.46 -8.67 -5.69
C ASP A 35 -1.89 -7.67 -4.61
N LEU A 36 -2.25 -6.43 -4.98
CA LEU A 36 -2.66 -5.39 -4.02
C LEU A 36 -3.80 -5.86 -3.08
N PRO A 37 -4.91 -6.47 -3.57
CA PRO A 37 -5.98 -6.94 -2.69
C PRO A 37 -5.51 -8.02 -1.71
N LYS A 38 -4.62 -8.91 -2.16
CA LYS A 38 -4.06 -10.00 -1.34
C LYS A 38 -3.21 -9.44 -0.19
N TRP A 39 -2.37 -8.44 -0.45
CA TRP A 39 -1.56 -7.82 0.59
C TRP A 39 -2.42 -7.04 1.59
N LEU A 40 -3.45 -6.34 1.12
CA LEU A 40 -4.37 -5.63 2.00
C LEU A 40 -5.13 -6.60 2.94
N ASP A 41 -5.64 -7.71 2.39
CA ASP A 41 -6.30 -8.76 3.17
C ASP A 41 -5.35 -9.41 4.19
N PHE A 42 -4.11 -9.68 3.77
CA PHE A 42 -3.07 -10.22 4.66
C PHE A 42 -2.87 -9.31 5.88
N TYR A 43 -2.61 -8.02 5.70
CA TYR A 43 -2.34 -7.10 6.81
C TYR A 43 -3.55 -6.89 7.72
N ARG A 44 -4.77 -6.80 7.16
CA ARG A 44 -6.01 -6.76 7.96
C ARG A 44 -6.19 -8.03 8.78
N THR A 45 -5.93 -9.19 8.19
CA THR A 45 -5.96 -10.47 8.90
C THR A 45 -4.93 -10.52 10.02
N GLN A 46 -3.71 -10.01 9.81
CA GLN A 46 -2.71 -9.91 10.87
C GLN A 46 -3.18 -9.04 12.05
N GLN A 47 -3.90 -7.93 11.80
CA GLN A 47 -4.45 -7.09 12.88
C GLN A 47 -5.47 -7.84 13.74
N VAL A 48 -6.32 -8.65 13.10
CA VAL A 48 -7.34 -9.46 13.80
C VAL A 48 -6.70 -10.62 14.56
N MET A 49 -5.75 -11.33 13.96
CA MET A 49 -5.10 -12.48 14.59
C MET A 49 -4.13 -12.08 15.72
N PHE A 50 -3.49 -10.91 15.59
CA PHE A 50 -2.47 -10.44 16.52
C PHE A 50 -2.79 -9.03 17.04
N PRO A 51 -3.86 -8.87 17.85
CA PRO A 51 -4.35 -7.55 18.28
C PRO A 51 -3.31 -6.76 19.08
N ARG A 52 -2.40 -7.44 19.80
CA ARG A 52 -1.27 -6.81 20.50
C ARG A 52 -0.34 -6.03 19.57
N TYR A 53 -0.26 -6.41 18.30
CA TYR A 53 0.59 -5.79 17.28
C TYR A 53 -0.21 -5.09 16.20
N ALA A 54 -1.54 -4.91 16.37
CA ALA A 54 -2.41 -4.33 15.35
C ALA A 54 -1.92 -2.95 14.86
N SER A 55 -1.39 -2.13 15.77
CA SER A 55 -0.81 -0.82 15.44
C SER A 55 0.43 -0.91 14.55
N HIS A 56 1.19 -2.00 14.59
CA HIS A 56 2.36 -2.18 13.73
C HIS A 56 1.99 -2.45 12.27
N TYR A 57 0.80 -2.98 12.04
CA TYR A 57 0.27 -3.26 10.70
C TYR A 57 -0.56 -2.09 10.15
N GLN A 58 -1.02 -1.17 11.01
CA GLN A 58 -1.89 -0.06 10.61
C GLN A 58 -1.27 0.78 9.49
N ASP A 59 0.01 1.17 9.61
CA ASP A 59 0.71 1.93 8.57
C ASP A 59 0.67 1.22 7.20
N SER A 60 0.73 -0.13 7.21
CA SER A 60 0.68 -0.93 5.97
C SER A 60 -0.71 -0.97 5.37
N VAL A 61 -1.74 -1.10 6.22
CA VAL A 61 -3.14 -1.04 5.81
C VAL A 61 -3.44 0.32 5.21
N ASP A 62 -3.11 1.41 5.92
CA ASP A 62 -3.39 2.78 5.48
C ASP A 62 -2.73 3.10 4.13
N ALA A 63 -1.47 2.72 3.95
CA ALA A 63 -0.74 2.98 2.70
C ALA A 63 -1.31 2.19 1.51
N LEU A 64 -1.71 0.93 1.72
CA LEU A 64 -2.32 0.09 0.67
C LEU A 64 -3.77 0.51 0.35
N GLU A 65 -4.53 0.93 1.35
CA GLU A 65 -5.87 1.50 1.16
C GLU A 65 -5.80 2.80 0.37
N LYS A 66 -4.85 3.67 0.70
CA LYS A 66 -4.59 4.89 -0.06
C LYS A 66 -4.29 4.59 -1.53
N LEU A 67 -3.36 3.66 -1.81
CA LEU A 67 -3.07 3.26 -3.19
C LEU A 67 -4.33 2.74 -3.90
N THR A 68 -5.15 1.94 -3.21
CA THR A 68 -6.40 1.42 -3.77
C THR A 68 -7.36 2.56 -4.15
N ALA A 69 -7.53 3.54 -3.26
CA ALA A 69 -8.37 4.70 -3.50
C ALA A 69 -7.84 5.57 -4.66
N ASP A 70 -6.54 5.80 -4.72
CA ASP A 70 -5.89 6.56 -5.80
C ASP A 70 -6.11 5.87 -7.16
N LEU A 71 -6.01 4.54 -7.21
CA LEU A 71 -6.26 3.76 -8.43
C LEU A 71 -7.72 3.78 -8.86
N GLN A 72 -8.66 3.75 -7.91
CA GLN A 72 -10.08 3.88 -8.19
C GLN A 72 -10.42 5.27 -8.73
N ALA A 73 -9.86 6.32 -8.14
CA ALA A 73 -10.05 7.69 -8.61
C ALA A 73 -9.49 7.90 -10.03
N ASN A 74 -8.29 7.35 -10.29
CA ASN A 74 -7.62 7.48 -11.59
C ASN A 74 -8.24 6.57 -12.67
N GLY A 75 -8.77 5.40 -12.29
CA GLY A 75 -9.49 4.50 -13.20
C GLY A 75 -10.90 5.00 -13.56
N SER A 76 -11.55 5.75 -12.68
CA SER A 76 -12.90 6.29 -12.91
C SER A 76 -12.96 7.47 -13.89
N THR A 77 -11.81 8.01 -14.30
CA THR A 77 -11.72 9.19 -15.19
C THR A 77 -11.81 8.83 -16.68
N HIS A 78 -11.87 7.54 -17.06
CA HIS A 78 -11.82 7.11 -18.47
C HIS A 78 -13.14 6.51 -19.03
N ASP A 79 -14.29 6.70 -18.38
CA ASP A 79 -15.59 6.13 -18.82
C ASP A 79 -16.76 7.14 -18.90
N ALA A 80 -16.48 8.44 -18.86
CA ALA A 80 -17.52 9.48 -19.00
C ALA A 80 -17.46 10.21 -20.36
N LYS A 81 -17.42 9.48 -21.47
CA LYS A 81 -17.82 10.00 -22.78
C LYS A 81 -18.15 8.88 -23.78
N ARG A 82 -19.42 8.52 -23.90
CA ARG A 82 -19.96 7.97 -25.14
C ARG A 82 -21.36 8.49 -25.39
#